data_AF-A0A2S7U281-F1
#
_entry.id   AF-A0A2S7U281-F1
#
_cell.length_a   1.000
_cell.length_b   1.000
_cell.length_c   1.000
_cell.angle_alpha   90.00
_cell.angle_beta   90.00
_cell.angle_gamma   90.00
#
_symmetry.space_group_name_H-M   'P 1'
#
loop_
_entity.id
_entity.type
_entity.pdbx_description
1 polymer ?
#
loop_
_entity_poly.entity_id
_entity_poly.type
_entity_poly.pdbx_seq_one_letter_code
_entity_poly.pdbx_strand_id
1 'polypeptide(L)'
;MLGNAWSLYLTEGAPPKSKLLIEIYKLKPRPVKSISWNDEIDGREIGVQYIYCCGSTINFEPTKLLDSRGVYLVRVVGGGVKEQYVTELY
;
A
#
# COMPACT_ATOMS: atom_id res chain seq x y z
N MET A 1 13.15 1.99 17.26
CA MET A 1 12.03 2.21 16.32
C MET A 1 11.77 0.88 15.65
N LEU A 2 10.58 0.29 15.79
CA LEU A 2 10.19 -0.88 15.01
C LEU A 2 9.81 -0.38 13.61
N GLY A 3 10.44 -0.93 12.58
CA GLY A 3 10.15 -0.57 11.19
C GLY A 3 8.81 -1.16 10.75
N ASN A 4 7.92 -0.32 10.22
CA ASN A 4 6.63 -0.73 9.63
C ASN A 4 6.72 -0.75 8.10
N ALA A 5 7.91 -1.04 7.55
CA ALA A 5 8.13 -1.07 6.11
C ALA A 5 7.36 -2.23 5.48
N TRP A 6 6.66 -1.92 4.40
CA TRP A 6 5.92 -2.88 3.58
C TRP A 6 6.65 -3.06 2.26
N SER A 7 6.58 -4.28 1.72
CA SER A 7 7.25 -4.64 0.48
C SER A 7 6.26 -5.25 -0.50
N LEU A 8 6.27 -4.76 -1.74
CA LEU A 8 5.64 -5.39 -2.89
C LEU A 8 6.73 -5.96 -3.80
N TYR A 9 6.61 -7.23 -4.16
CA TYR A 9 7.50 -7.90 -5.09
C TYR A 9 6.83 -8.02 -6.45
N LEU A 10 7.49 -7.50 -7.48
CA LEU A 10 7.05 -7.55 -8.86
C LEU A 10 7.71 -8.73 -9.59
N THR A 11 7.11 -9.15 -10.70
CA THR A 11 7.71 -10.11 -11.63
C THR A 11 8.79 -9.47 -12.50
N GLU A 12 8.77 -8.15 -12.64
CA GLU A 12 9.70 -7.35 -13.44
C GLU A 12 10.44 -6.31 -12.56
N GLY A 13 11.32 -5.52 -13.17
CA GLY A 13 12.04 -4.46 -12.46
C GLY A 13 11.10 -3.38 -11.92
N ALA A 14 11.33 -2.97 -10.68
CA ALA A 14 10.58 -1.88 -10.06
C ALA A 14 10.85 -0.54 -10.78
N PRO A 15 9.81 0.23 -11.12
CA PRO A 15 10.00 1.53 -11.74
C PRO A 15 10.63 2.53 -10.75
N PRO A 16 11.19 3.66 -11.24
CA PRO A 16 11.66 4.72 -10.37
C PRO A 16 10.56 5.23 -9.44
N LYS A 17 10.91 5.52 -8.17
CA LYS A 17 9.95 6.03 -7.17
C LYS A 17 9.15 7.25 -7.63
N SER A 18 9.72 8.10 -8.48
CA SER A 18 9.04 9.29 -9.01
C SER A 18 7.88 8.97 -9.96
N LYS A 19 7.76 7.72 -10.42
CA LYS A 19 6.66 7.23 -11.25
C LYS A 19 5.59 6.47 -10.47
N LEU A 20 5.76 6.33 -9.15
CA LEU A 20 4.87 5.55 -8.29
C LEU A 20 4.00 6.47 -7.44
N LEU A 21 2.74 6.09 -7.32
CA LEU A 21 1.82 6.55 -6.30
C LEU A 21 1.43 5.35 -5.45
N ILE A 22 1.55 5.50 -4.14
CA ILE A 22 1.17 4.48 -3.17
C ILE A 22 0.12 5.08 -2.24
N GLU A 23 -1.03 4.43 -2.17
CA GLU A 23 -2.13 4.83 -1.30
C GLU A 23 -2.38 3.73 -0.28
N ILE A 24 -2.52 4.12 0.99
CA ILE A 24 -2.79 3.19 2.10
C ILE A 24 -4.02 3.69 2.82
N TYR A 25 -5.06 2.86 2.88
CA TYR A 25 -6.30 3.15 3.60
C TYR A 25 -6.49 2.16 4.72
N LYS A 26 -6.73 2.65 5.94
CA LYS A 26 -7.29 1.82 7.00
C LYS A 26 -8.80 1.73 6.80
N LEU A 27 -9.30 0.53 6.52
CA LEU A 27 -10.72 0.30 6.24
C LEU A 27 -11.53 0.35 7.55
N LYS A 28 -12.77 0.86 7.48
CA LYS A 28 -13.70 0.83 8.61
C LYS A 28 -14.30 -0.58 8.78
N PRO A 29 -14.97 -1.17 7.77
CA PRO A 29 -15.33 -2.57 7.79
C PRO A 29 -14.26 -3.46 7.13
N ARG A 30 -14.21 -4.73 7.53
CA ARG A 30 -13.56 -5.77 6.72
C ARG A 30 -14.34 -5.92 5.40
N PRO A 31 -13.69 -5.86 4.23
CA PRO A 31 -14.38 -6.01 2.96
C PRO A 31 -14.93 -7.43 2.82
N VAL A 32 -16.22 -7.53 2.50
CA VAL A 32 -16.91 -8.81 2.23
C VAL A 32 -16.78 -9.25 0.77
N LYS A 33 -16.33 -8.35 -0.10
CA LYS A 33 -16.12 -8.54 -1.54
C LYS A 33 -14.85 -7.82 -1.98
N SER A 34 -14.35 -8.14 -3.16
CA SER A 34 -13.26 -7.42 -3.82
C SER A 34 -13.60 -5.93 -3.93
N ILE A 35 -12.66 -5.06 -3.55
CA ILE A 35 -12.78 -3.61 -3.75
C ILE A 35 -12.32 -3.30 -5.18
N SER A 36 -13.15 -2.64 -5.98
CA SER A 36 -12.81 -2.19 -7.33
C SER A 36 -11.99 -0.89 -7.29
N TRP A 37 -11.20 -0.64 -8.34
CA TRP A 37 -10.47 0.62 -8.52
C TRP A 37 -11.39 1.85 -8.54
N ASN A 38 -12.63 1.67 -8.97
CA ASN A 38 -13.63 2.74 -9.07
C ASN A 38 -14.52 2.85 -7.82
N ASP A 39 -14.37 1.94 -6.85
CA ASP A 39 -15.17 2.01 -5.62
C ASP A 39 -14.70 3.16 -4.74
N GLU A 40 -15.64 3.84 -4.09
CA GLU A 40 -15.34 4.71 -2.96
C GLU A 40 -14.80 3.87 -1.80
N ILE A 41 -13.70 4.33 -1.20
CA ILE A 41 -13.02 3.58 -0.15
C ILE A 41 -13.57 4.02 1.20
N ASP A 42 -14.33 3.14 1.86
CA ASP A 42 -14.80 3.37 3.23
C ASP A 42 -13.68 3.15 4.25
N GLY A 43 -12.86 4.17 4.43
CA GLY A 43 -11.69 4.13 5.29
C GLY A 43 -11.05 5.49 5.53
N ARG A 44 -9.88 5.46 6.17
CA ARG A 44 -9.04 6.64 6.39
C ARG A 44 -7.70 6.45 5.70
N GLU A 45 -7.30 7.41 4.88
CA GLU A 45 -5.97 7.44 4.30
C GLU A 45 -4.88 7.64 5.38
N ILE A 46 -3.81 6.86 5.30
CA ILE A 46 -2.69 6.89 6.26
C ILE A 46 -1.49 7.69 5.73
N GLY A 47 -1.40 7.89 4.41
CA GLY A 47 -0.26 8.53 3.76
C GLY A 47 1.02 7.67 3.79
N VAL A 48 1.96 7.98 2.89
CA VAL A 48 3.25 7.27 2.76
C VAL A 48 4.41 8.26 2.95
N GLN A 49 5.33 7.96 3.87
CA GLN A 49 6.49 8.82 4.17
C GLN A 49 7.73 8.48 3.35
N TYR A 50 7.85 7.23 2.90
CA TYR A 50 9.05 6.76 2.23
C TYR A 50 8.71 5.74 1.15
N ILE A 51 9.45 5.80 0.04
CA ILE A 51 9.39 4.84 -1.08
C ILE A 51 10.82 4.56 -1.54
N TYR A 52 11.17 3.28 -1.60
CA TYR A 52 12.46 2.77 -2.07
C TYR A 52 12.27 1.60 -3.02
N CYS A 53 12.84 1.71 -4.22
CA CYS A 53 12.75 0.70 -5.27
C CYS A 53 14.13 0.08 -5.47
N CYS A 54 14.23 -1.25 -5.44
CA CYS A 54 15.47 -1.97 -5.69
C CYS A 54 15.18 -3.32 -6.33
N GLY A 55 15.84 -3.62 -7.46
CA GLY A 55 15.56 -4.84 -8.23
C GLY A 55 14.09 -4.88 -8.65
N SER A 56 13.38 -5.93 -8.24
CA SER A 56 11.93 -6.10 -8.45
C SER A 56 11.08 -5.73 -7.24
N THR A 57 11.65 -5.06 -6.23
CA THR A 57 10.97 -4.75 -4.97
C THR A 57 10.64 -3.27 -4.86
N ILE A 58 9.42 -2.96 -4.43
CA ILE A 58 8.98 -1.64 -3.97
C ILE A 58 8.79 -1.73 -2.46
N ASN A 59 9.63 -1.03 -1.71
CA ASN A 59 9.51 -0.86 -0.26
C ASN A 59 8.90 0.50 0.03
N PHE A 60 7.99 0.57 1.00
CA PHE A 60 7.37 1.83 1.39
C PHE A 60 6.96 1.83 2.85
N GLU A 61 6.88 3.02 3.43
CA GLU A 61 6.54 3.20 4.83
C GLU A 61 5.33 4.13 4.98
N PRO A 62 4.31 3.76 5.77
CA PRO A 62 3.22 4.66 6.13
C PRO A 62 3.69 5.85 6.99
N THR A 63 3.05 7.02 6.88
CA THR A 63 3.46 8.23 7.65
C THR A 63 3.19 8.15 9.15
N LYS A 64 2.23 7.32 9.56
CA LYS A 64 1.94 7.07 10.97
C LYS A 64 2.36 5.65 11.28
N LEU A 65 2.89 5.44 12.48
CA LEU A 65 3.00 4.11 13.05
C LEU A 65 1.64 3.43 12.86
N LEU A 66 1.64 2.25 12.23
CA LEU A 66 0.47 1.38 12.16
C LEU A 66 0.28 0.76 13.55
N ASP A 67 0.11 1.59 14.56
CA ASP A 67 -0.12 1.21 15.96
C ASP A 67 -1.51 0.62 16.17
N SER A 68 -2.38 0.73 15.17
CA SER A 68 -3.73 0.24 15.24
C SER A 68 -3.89 -1.04 14.41
N ARG A 69 -4.08 -2.18 15.08
CA ARG A 69 -4.61 -3.41 14.47
C ARG A 69 -5.77 -3.07 13.51
N GLY A 70 -5.93 -3.87 12.47
CA GLY A 70 -7.05 -3.74 11.56
C GLY A 70 -6.74 -4.11 10.12
N VAL A 71 -7.69 -3.78 9.25
CA VAL A 71 -7.67 -4.11 7.83
C VAL A 71 -7.26 -2.90 7.02
N TYR A 72 -6.35 -3.12 6.08
CA TYR A 72 -5.77 -2.08 5.25
C TYR A 72 -5.91 -2.44 3.78
N LEU A 73 -6.26 -1.45 2.96
CA LEU A 73 -6.18 -1.51 1.51
C LEU A 73 -4.91 -0.77 1.06
N VAL A 74 -4.12 -1.42 0.22
CA VAL A 74 -2.95 -0.83 -0.44
C VAL A 74 -3.20 -0.77 -1.93
N ARG A 75 -2.89 0.37 -2.53
CA ARG A 75 -2.82 0.55 -3.99
C ARG A 75 -1.43 1.03 -4.36
N VAL A 76 -0.82 0.40 -5.35
CA VAL A 76 0.45 0.81 -5.94
C VAL A 76 0.22 1.00 -7.44
N VAL A 77 0.35 2.23 -7.91
CA VAL A 77 0.11 2.57 -9.32
C VAL A 77 1.22 3.42 -9.92
N GLY A 78 1.39 3.28 -11.23
CA GLY A 78 2.30 4.09 -12.03
C GLY A 78 3.58 3.35 -12.44
N GLY A 79 4.29 3.90 -13.41
CA GLY A 79 5.49 3.26 -13.97
C GLY A 79 5.25 1.87 -14.59
N GLY A 80 4.01 1.57 -15.00
CA GLY A 80 3.60 0.25 -15.50
C GLY A 80 3.02 -0.68 -14.42
N VAL A 81 3.10 -0.31 -13.14
CA VAL A 81 2.53 -1.06 -12.02
C VAL A 81 1.07 -0.66 -11.80
N LYS A 82 0.21 -1.65 -11.55
CA LYS A 82 -1.18 -1.44 -11.10
C LYS A 82 -1.61 -2.59 -10.19
N GLU A 83 -1.17 -2.50 -8.94
CA GLU A 83 -1.40 -3.53 -7.92
C GLU A 83 -2.31 -3.02 -6.82
N GLN A 84 -3.16 -3.91 -6.30
CA GLN A 84 -4.02 -3.63 -5.16
C GLN A 84 -4.16 -4.89 -4.30
N TYR A 85 -4.04 -4.74 -2.99
CA TYR A 85 -4.27 -5.83 -2.06
C TYR A 85 -4.82 -5.36 -0.71
N VAL A 86 -5.47 -6.29 -0.01
CA VAL A 86 -5.93 -6.09 1.36
C VAL A 86 -5.01 -6.86 2.30
N THR A 87 -4.57 -6.22 3.36
CA THR A 87 -3.76 -6.84 4.42
C THR A 87 -4.37 -6.59 5.79
N GLU A 88 -4.18 -7.50 6.73
CA GLU A 88 -4.70 -7.42 8.08
C GLU A 88 -3.54 -7.51 9.08
N LEU A 89 -3.50 -6.55 10.01
CA LEU A 89 -2.51 -6.51 11.08
C LEU A 89 -3.20 -6.86 12.42
N TYR A 90 -2.70 -7.91 13.07
CA TYR A 90 -3.19 -8.46 14.35
C TYR A 90 -2.25 -8.17 15.52
#